data_AF-A0A3S9CMP1-F1
#
_entry.id   AF-A0A3S9CMP1-F1
#
_cell.length_a   1.000
_cell.length_b   1.000
_cell.length_c   1.000
_cell.angle_alpha   90.00
_cell.angle_beta   90.00
_cell.angle_gamma   90.00
#
_symmetry.space_group_name_H-M   'P 1'
#
loop_
_entity.id
_entity.type
_entity.pdbx_description
1 polymer ?
#
loop_
_entity_poly.entity_id
_entity_poly.type
_entity_poly.pdbx_seq_one_letter_code
_entity_poly.pdbx_strand_id
1 'polypeptide(L)'
;MNAAADFQKLSVSPEVRGVGSRYAETIARLHGAGYKLLPLGDGPDGKKPLVANWSGARGCSVATCLSLMGKAESQMYGIRLDGLVVVDCDTDNAATRDYVEQHFGLSPVMTRTSRGVHYWFRAGFYVPPKVRLPDISIDFKTGAGSFVVGPDSVRPDTGQSYEAAGAPLGFAARLPIFQATPPQWQPGSKRAEVGKRDRHLFRRGIELALVADSEAEVFDELCLLRDLECDNPESVSNAEIRAKARWAWRNRDRLYVWGGRNSTFATNRTATAALAAHKNGDDAALLYMVLNGMHGHRPGKLFTVVAQGLIDKGHLPLQSKSRIYRDVLVLVAVGLLQVVRRGRRSQKEPNVYRLCLPDQSEKEEV
;
A
#
# COMPACT_ATOMS: atom_id res chain seq x y z
N MET A 1 -10.59 -24.79 54.80
CA MET A 1 -11.56 -23.75 55.21
C MET A 1 -11.83 -22.91 53.97
N ASN A 2 -13.02 -23.11 53.39
CA ASN A 2 -13.50 -22.41 52.20
C ASN A 2 -14.10 -21.07 52.61
N ALA A 3 -13.75 -19.99 51.91
CA ALA A 3 -14.51 -18.75 51.93
C ALA A 3 -15.04 -18.51 50.52
N ALA A 4 -16.31 -18.88 50.34
CA ALA A 4 -17.13 -18.50 49.21
C ALA A 4 -17.48 -17.01 49.32
N ALA A 5 -17.46 -16.30 48.19
CA ALA A 5 -18.06 -14.98 48.07
C ALA A 5 -19.12 -15.05 46.97
N ASP A 6 -20.37 -15.10 47.42
CA ASP A 6 -21.56 -14.80 46.63
C ASP A 6 -21.45 -13.42 46.00
N PHE A 7 -21.58 -13.35 44.68
CA PHE A 7 -22.04 -12.14 44.01
C PHE A 7 -23.35 -12.43 43.30
N GLN A 8 -24.39 -11.77 43.80
CA GLN A 8 -25.78 -11.85 43.38
C GLN A 8 -25.96 -11.65 41.88
N LYS A 9 -26.82 -12.52 41.31
CA LYS A 9 -27.46 -12.33 40.00
C LYS A 9 -28.26 -11.02 39.99
N LEU A 10 -27.80 -10.04 39.22
CA LEU A 10 -28.63 -8.94 38.75
C LEU A 10 -29.29 -9.36 37.43
N SER A 11 -30.58 -9.64 37.50
CA SER A 11 -31.47 -9.78 36.35
C SER A 11 -31.59 -8.43 35.64
N VAL A 12 -31.17 -8.37 34.38
CA VAL A 12 -31.39 -7.20 33.52
C VAL A 12 -32.39 -7.61 32.43
N SER A 13 -33.58 -7.02 32.50
CA SER A 13 -34.60 -7.09 31.47
C SER A 13 -34.08 -6.55 30.12
N PRO A 14 -34.58 -7.06 28.98
CA PRO A 14 -34.04 -6.74 27.68
C PRO A 14 -34.71 -5.47 27.16
N GLU A 15 -33.99 -4.36 27.04
CA GLU A 15 -34.38 -3.30 26.11
C GLU A 15 -33.22 -2.33 25.78
N VAL A 16 -32.95 -2.25 24.47
CA VAL A 16 -32.35 -1.16 23.70
C VAL A 16 -30.96 -0.65 24.12
N ARG A 17 -29.91 -1.28 23.57
CA ARG A 17 -28.61 -0.60 23.35
C ARG A 17 -28.31 -0.56 21.85
N GLY A 18 -28.15 0.66 21.32
CA GLY A 18 -27.86 0.92 19.92
C GLY A 18 -26.54 0.28 19.49
N VAL A 19 -26.63 -0.70 18.59
CA VAL A 19 -25.50 -1.34 17.92
C VAL A 19 -25.18 -0.49 16.69
N GLY A 20 -24.07 0.24 16.72
CA GLY A 20 -23.44 0.68 15.47
C GLY A 20 -23.19 -0.58 14.64
N SER A 21 -23.62 -0.60 13.37
CA SER A 21 -23.54 -1.82 12.58
C SER A 21 -22.08 -2.31 12.49
N ARG A 22 -21.84 -3.58 12.82
CA ARG A 22 -20.50 -4.19 12.92
C ARG A 22 -19.62 -3.92 11.68
N TYR A 23 -20.21 -3.88 10.49
CA TYR A 23 -19.50 -3.54 9.25
C TYR A 23 -19.02 -2.08 9.21
N ALA A 24 -19.74 -1.12 9.82
CA ALA A 24 -19.34 0.28 9.87
C ALA A 24 -18.10 0.49 10.74
N GLU A 25 -18.02 -0.19 11.88
CA GLU A 25 -16.82 -0.21 12.73
C GLU A 25 -15.62 -0.80 11.99
N THR A 26 -15.83 -1.91 11.28
CA THR A 26 -14.79 -2.54 10.47
C THR A 26 -14.32 -1.64 9.32
N ILE A 27 -15.24 -0.97 8.60
CA ILE A 27 -14.89 0.01 7.55
C ILE A 27 -14.03 1.13 8.14
N ALA A 28 -14.41 1.69 9.30
CA ALA A 28 -13.65 2.76 9.94
C ALA A 28 -12.24 2.28 10.33
N ARG A 29 -12.14 1.10 10.94
CA ARG A 29 -10.86 0.48 11.32
C ARG A 29 -9.96 0.25 10.10
N LEU A 30 -10.48 -0.35 9.04
CA LEU A 30 -9.71 -0.66 7.84
C LEU A 30 -9.26 0.60 7.07
N HIS A 31 -10.12 1.60 6.99
CA HIS A 31 -9.74 2.89 6.41
C HIS A 31 -8.58 3.52 7.23
N GLY A 32 -8.68 3.52 8.57
CA GLY A 32 -7.62 4.00 9.46
C GLY A 32 -6.33 3.18 9.37
N ALA A 33 -6.44 1.88 9.08
CA ALA A 33 -5.32 0.97 8.83
C ALA A 33 -4.65 1.15 7.46
N GLY A 34 -5.18 2.06 6.62
CA GLY A 34 -4.60 2.45 5.35
C GLY A 34 -5.14 1.72 4.12
N TYR A 35 -6.20 0.91 4.26
CA TYR A 35 -6.85 0.26 3.13
C TYR A 35 -7.68 1.23 2.31
N LYS A 36 -7.70 1.02 1.00
CA LYS A 36 -8.57 1.74 0.07
C LYS A 36 -9.90 0.99 -0.04
N LEU A 37 -10.97 1.59 0.42
CA LEU A 37 -12.30 0.98 0.46
C LEU A 37 -13.18 1.42 -0.70
N LEU A 38 -14.17 0.60 -1.01
CA LEU A 38 -15.11 0.75 -2.11
C LEU A 38 -16.53 0.40 -1.64
N PRO A 39 -17.52 1.28 -1.74
CA PRO A 39 -18.90 0.90 -1.43
C PRO A 39 -19.44 -0.03 -2.51
N LEU A 40 -20.03 -1.14 -2.09
CA LEU A 40 -20.71 -2.10 -2.96
C LEU A 40 -22.21 -2.13 -2.63
N GLY A 41 -23.02 -2.67 -3.53
CA GLY A 41 -24.47 -2.78 -3.31
C GLY A 41 -25.30 -2.87 -4.57
N ASP A 42 -24.68 -2.77 -5.75
CA ASP A 42 -25.40 -2.96 -7.01
C ASP A 42 -25.36 -4.44 -7.47
N GLY A 43 -26.36 -4.83 -8.26
CA GLY A 43 -26.58 -6.19 -8.74
C GLY A 43 -27.21 -7.14 -7.70
N PRO A 44 -27.67 -8.33 -8.14
CA PRO A 44 -28.40 -9.26 -7.29
C PRO A 44 -27.56 -9.79 -6.12
N ASP A 45 -26.25 -9.90 -6.32
CA ASP A 45 -25.32 -10.37 -5.30
C ASP A 45 -24.65 -9.24 -4.50
N GLY A 46 -25.02 -8.00 -4.80
CA GLY A 46 -24.51 -6.76 -4.21
C GLY A 46 -23.02 -6.48 -4.44
N LYS A 47 -22.29 -7.29 -5.23
CA LYS A 47 -20.82 -7.18 -5.35
C LYS A 47 -20.37 -6.04 -6.25
N LYS A 48 -21.29 -5.41 -6.99
CA LYS A 48 -20.92 -4.34 -7.92
C LYS A 48 -20.66 -3.03 -7.16
N PRO A 49 -19.59 -2.30 -7.53
CA PRO A 49 -19.29 -1.01 -6.95
C PRO A 49 -20.37 0.03 -7.21
N LEU A 50 -20.71 0.82 -6.19
CA LEU A 50 -21.66 1.93 -6.28
C LEU A 50 -21.05 3.21 -6.86
N VAL A 51 -19.78 3.17 -7.27
CA VAL A 51 -19.03 4.30 -7.82
C VAL A 51 -18.39 3.95 -9.15
N ALA A 52 -18.53 4.84 -10.13
CA ALA A 52 -17.90 4.71 -11.44
C ALA A 52 -16.37 4.93 -11.36
N ASN A 53 -15.64 4.40 -12.35
CA ASN A 53 -14.19 4.60 -12.52
C ASN A 53 -13.34 4.32 -11.26
N TRP A 54 -13.80 3.39 -10.42
CA TRP A 54 -13.19 3.09 -9.13
C TRP A 54 -11.76 2.58 -9.22
N SER A 55 -11.38 1.93 -10.32
CA SER A 55 -10.04 1.37 -10.56
C SER A 55 -8.96 2.46 -10.64
N GLY A 56 -9.29 3.65 -11.14
CA GLY A 56 -8.38 4.81 -11.20
C GLY A 56 -8.49 5.76 -10.00
N ALA A 57 -9.51 5.60 -9.16
CA ALA A 57 -9.77 6.50 -8.03
C ALA A 57 -8.77 6.31 -6.87
N ARG A 58 -8.78 7.20 -5.87
CA ARG A 58 -7.92 7.07 -4.67
C ARG A 58 -8.48 6.13 -3.58
N GLY A 59 -9.72 5.67 -3.74
CA GLY A 59 -10.51 5.01 -2.69
C GLY A 59 -11.55 5.97 -2.10
N CYS A 60 -12.60 5.43 -1.49
CA CYS A 60 -13.67 6.21 -0.87
C CYS A 60 -13.37 6.48 0.62
N SER A 61 -13.81 7.65 1.12
CA SER A 61 -13.80 7.93 2.56
C SER A 61 -14.81 7.06 3.29
N VAL A 62 -14.64 6.87 4.61
CA VAL A 62 -15.61 6.14 5.47
C VAL A 62 -17.03 6.71 5.30
N ALA A 63 -17.18 8.04 5.39
CA ALA A 63 -18.47 8.70 5.25
C ALA A 63 -19.10 8.46 3.87
N THR A 64 -18.29 8.53 2.80
CA THR A 64 -18.75 8.24 1.44
C THR A 64 -19.18 6.78 1.30
N CYS A 65 -18.42 5.83 1.83
CA CYS A 65 -18.78 4.42 1.79
C CYS A 65 -20.13 4.19 2.47
N LEU A 66 -20.26 4.61 3.74
CA LEU A 66 -21.46 4.38 4.54
C LEU A 66 -22.69 5.09 3.96
N SER A 67 -22.54 6.32 3.44
CA SER A 67 -23.65 7.05 2.83
C SER A 67 -24.17 6.36 1.56
N LEU A 68 -23.27 5.91 0.68
CA LEU A 68 -23.68 5.23 -0.56
C LEU A 68 -24.27 3.85 -0.28
N MET A 69 -23.65 3.10 0.64
CA MET A 69 -24.17 1.81 1.09
C MET A 69 -25.56 1.94 1.72
N GLY A 70 -25.76 2.94 2.59
CA GLY A 70 -27.07 3.19 3.22
C GLY A 70 -28.17 3.55 2.21
N LYS A 71 -27.85 4.34 1.17
CA LYS A 71 -28.79 4.64 0.08
C LYS A 71 -29.17 3.41 -0.76
N ALA A 72 -28.26 2.46 -0.87
CA ALA A 72 -28.46 1.21 -1.60
C ALA A 72 -28.94 0.07 -0.69
N GLU A 73 -29.24 0.35 0.59
CA GLU A 73 -29.60 -0.65 1.61
C GLU A 73 -28.61 -1.83 1.68
N SER A 74 -27.34 -1.55 1.42
CA SER A 74 -26.27 -2.54 1.30
C SER A 74 -25.40 -2.57 2.55
N GLN A 75 -25.00 -3.79 2.94
CA GLN A 75 -23.99 -4.01 3.98
C GLN A 75 -22.66 -4.49 3.38
N MET A 76 -22.47 -4.33 2.06
CA MET A 76 -21.28 -4.81 1.36
C MET A 76 -20.29 -3.69 1.02
N TYR A 77 -19.01 -3.98 1.24
CA TYR A 77 -17.93 -3.12 0.81
C TYR A 77 -16.75 -3.94 0.27
N GLY A 78 -15.96 -3.32 -0.59
CA GLY A 78 -14.76 -3.87 -1.19
C GLY A 78 -13.51 -3.25 -0.61
N ILE A 79 -12.44 -4.06 -0.52
CA ILE A 79 -11.08 -3.64 -0.19
C ILE A 79 -10.26 -3.75 -1.47
N ARG A 80 -9.69 -2.63 -1.92
CA ARG A 80 -8.86 -2.59 -3.12
C ARG A 80 -7.46 -3.12 -2.85
N LEU A 81 -6.87 -3.75 -3.86
CA LEU A 81 -5.65 -4.55 -3.71
C LEU A 81 -4.38 -3.86 -4.22
N ASP A 82 -4.33 -2.53 -4.12
CA ASP A 82 -3.14 -1.75 -4.48
C ASP A 82 -1.98 -2.08 -3.51
N GLY A 83 -0.97 -2.80 -4.01
CA GLY A 83 0.15 -3.30 -3.21
C GLY A 83 -0.18 -4.52 -2.34
N LEU A 84 -1.31 -5.21 -2.60
CA LEU A 84 -1.75 -6.39 -1.86
C LEU A 84 -1.97 -7.58 -2.80
N VAL A 85 -1.92 -8.78 -2.23
CA VAL A 85 -2.34 -10.02 -2.88
C VAL A 85 -3.34 -10.70 -1.97
N VAL A 86 -4.46 -11.14 -2.55
CA VAL A 86 -5.40 -12.04 -1.90
C VAL A 86 -5.35 -13.36 -2.64
N VAL A 87 -5.05 -14.43 -1.89
CA VAL A 87 -5.16 -15.81 -2.35
C VAL A 87 -6.60 -16.24 -2.09
N ASP A 88 -7.43 -16.21 -3.13
CA ASP A 88 -8.86 -16.53 -3.09
C ASP A 88 -9.03 -18.03 -3.34
N CYS A 89 -9.23 -18.78 -2.26
CA CYS A 89 -9.44 -20.22 -2.30
C CYS A 89 -10.93 -20.51 -2.36
N ASP A 90 -11.40 -21.13 -3.45
CA ASP A 90 -12.80 -21.56 -3.57
C ASP A 90 -13.12 -22.78 -2.69
N THR A 91 -12.09 -23.50 -2.21
CA THR A 91 -12.20 -24.65 -1.31
C THR A 91 -11.48 -24.38 0.02
N ASP A 92 -12.13 -24.68 1.16
CA ASP A 92 -11.54 -24.60 2.50
C ASP A 92 -11.36 -26.00 3.11
N ASN A 93 -10.41 -26.76 2.56
CA ASN A 93 -10.02 -28.10 3.05
C ASN A 93 -8.54 -28.13 3.47
N ALA A 94 -8.10 -29.20 4.13
CA ALA A 94 -6.73 -29.33 4.62
C ALA A 94 -5.69 -29.23 3.50
N ALA A 95 -5.93 -29.90 2.36
CA ALA A 95 -5.03 -29.88 1.21
C ALA A 95 -4.81 -28.46 0.66
N THR A 96 -5.86 -27.63 0.56
CA THR A 96 -5.75 -26.23 0.13
C THR A 96 -4.96 -25.40 1.15
N ARG A 97 -5.18 -25.60 2.44
CA ARG A 97 -4.46 -24.89 3.51
C ARG A 97 -2.96 -25.20 3.47
N ASP A 98 -2.63 -26.49 3.43
CA ASP A 98 -1.25 -26.98 3.36
C ASP A 98 -0.56 -26.46 2.09
N TYR A 99 -1.26 -26.47 0.96
CA TYR A 99 -0.74 -25.95 -0.30
C TYR A 99 -0.41 -24.45 -0.21
N VAL A 100 -1.33 -23.63 0.34
CA VAL A 100 -1.12 -22.19 0.49
C VAL A 100 0.06 -21.92 1.42
N GLU A 101 0.14 -22.58 2.57
CA GLU A 101 1.23 -22.37 3.53
C GLU A 101 2.58 -22.75 2.92
N GLN A 102 2.66 -23.91 2.26
CA GLN A 102 3.90 -24.42 1.67
C GLN A 102 4.40 -23.56 0.50
N HIS A 103 3.50 -23.06 -0.35
CA HIS A 103 3.88 -22.39 -1.61
C HIS A 103 3.86 -20.87 -1.51
N PHE A 104 3.04 -20.32 -0.62
CA PHE A 104 2.81 -18.88 -0.53
C PHE A 104 3.16 -18.24 0.82
N GLY A 105 3.47 -19.07 1.80
CA GLY A 105 3.75 -18.68 3.17
C GLY A 105 2.49 -18.61 4.04
N LEU A 106 2.71 -18.58 5.35
CA LEU A 106 1.63 -18.49 6.32
C LEU A 106 1.03 -17.08 6.36
N SER A 107 -0.30 -16.98 6.23
CA SER A 107 -1.03 -15.76 6.57
C SER A 107 -1.95 -15.97 7.77
N PRO A 108 -1.70 -15.28 8.90
CA PRO A 108 -2.59 -15.36 10.06
C PRO A 108 -3.90 -14.59 9.83
N VAL A 109 -4.02 -13.82 8.74
CA VAL A 109 -5.15 -12.96 8.46
C VAL A 109 -5.95 -13.54 7.31
N MET A 110 -7.15 -14.03 7.60
CA MET A 110 -8.03 -14.63 6.61
C MET A 110 -9.43 -14.03 6.65
N THR A 111 -10.17 -14.20 5.57
CA THR A 111 -11.60 -13.90 5.51
C THR A 111 -12.34 -15.07 4.90
N ARG A 112 -13.21 -15.71 5.68
CA ARG A 112 -14.11 -16.75 5.19
C ARG A 112 -15.14 -16.12 4.25
N THR A 113 -15.30 -16.74 3.10
CA THR A 113 -16.28 -16.35 2.09
C THR A 113 -17.46 -17.32 2.10
N SER A 114 -18.43 -17.12 1.23
CA SER A 114 -19.55 -18.06 1.06
C SER A 114 -19.13 -19.48 0.66
N ARG A 115 -17.95 -19.64 0.04
CA ARG A 115 -17.50 -20.93 -0.51
C ARG A 115 -16.14 -21.40 0.01
N GLY A 116 -15.28 -20.48 0.40
CA GLY A 116 -13.93 -20.83 0.87
C GLY A 116 -13.31 -19.71 1.69
N VAL A 117 -12.08 -19.33 1.38
CA VAL A 117 -11.29 -18.44 2.23
C VAL A 117 -10.34 -17.55 1.42
N HIS A 118 -10.26 -16.29 1.83
CA HIS A 118 -9.25 -15.34 1.37
C HIS A 118 -8.07 -15.33 2.34
N TYR A 119 -6.85 -15.54 1.86
CA TYR A 119 -5.63 -15.26 2.62
C TYR A 119 -5.04 -13.92 2.21
N TRP A 120 -4.71 -13.08 3.19
CA TRP A 120 -4.26 -11.72 2.95
C TRP A 120 -2.74 -11.60 3.04
N PHE A 121 -2.15 -10.97 2.03
CA PHE A 121 -0.72 -10.70 1.97
C PHE A 121 -0.45 -9.29 1.43
N ARG A 122 0.73 -8.76 1.76
CA ARG A 122 1.36 -7.72 0.95
C ARG A 122 1.78 -8.34 -0.38
N ALA A 123 1.64 -7.58 -1.46
CA ALA A 123 2.11 -8.03 -2.75
C ALA A 123 3.62 -8.29 -2.69
N GLY A 124 3.98 -9.53 -3.02
CA GLY A 124 5.34 -9.91 -3.32
C GLY A 124 5.73 -9.47 -4.72
N PHE A 125 6.88 -9.95 -5.15
CA PHE A 125 7.41 -9.60 -6.45
C PHE A 125 6.66 -10.31 -7.60
N TYR A 126 6.30 -11.58 -7.40
CA TYR A 126 5.64 -12.43 -8.39
C TYR A 126 4.27 -12.89 -7.88
N VAL A 127 3.30 -13.01 -8.80
CA VAL A 127 2.00 -13.61 -8.54
C VAL A 127 1.76 -14.68 -9.60
N PRO A 128 1.59 -15.96 -9.23
CA PRO A 128 1.42 -17.05 -10.18
C PRO A 128 0.09 -17.00 -10.92
N PRO A 129 -0.04 -17.73 -12.04
CA PRO A 129 -1.34 -18.01 -12.63
C PRO A 129 -2.23 -18.80 -11.65
N LYS A 130 -3.51 -18.86 -11.96
CA LYS A 130 -4.52 -19.61 -11.20
C LYS A 130 -4.08 -21.06 -10.97
N VAL A 131 -4.29 -21.59 -9.76
CA VAL A 131 -4.04 -23.01 -9.45
C VAL A 131 -5.34 -23.78 -9.55
N ARG A 132 -5.31 -24.87 -10.31
CA ARG A 132 -6.42 -25.82 -10.48
C ARG A 132 -5.84 -27.23 -10.40
N LEU A 133 -6.03 -27.88 -9.26
CA LEU A 133 -5.63 -29.26 -8.99
C LEU A 133 -6.86 -30.02 -8.47
N PRO A 134 -6.82 -31.37 -8.36
CA PRO A 134 -7.84 -32.10 -7.63
C PRO A 134 -8.06 -31.48 -6.24
N ASP A 135 -9.31 -31.10 -5.93
CA ASP A 135 -9.76 -30.50 -4.67
C ASP A 135 -9.17 -29.12 -4.29
N ILE A 136 -8.33 -28.53 -5.14
CA ILE A 136 -7.71 -27.21 -4.92
C ILE A 136 -8.04 -26.27 -6.08
N SER A 137 -8.77 -25.19 -5.78
CA SER A 137 -9.05 -24.09 -6.71
C SER A 137 -8.66 -22.77 -6.07
N ILE A 138 -7.62 -22.14 -6.61
CA ILE A 138 -7.07 -20.88 -6.09
C ILE A 138 -6.97 -19.83 -7.20
N ASP A 139 -7.52 -18.66 -6.94
CA ASP A 139 -7.35 -17.46 -7.75
C ASP A 139 -6.50 -16.43 -6.99
N PHE A 140 -5.60 -15.75 -7.72
CA PHE A 140 -4.84 -14.64 -7.15
C PHE A 140 -5.44 -13.32 -7.58
N LYS A 141 -5.83 -12.51 -6.60
CA LYS A 141 -6.34 -11.15 -6.84
C LYS A 141 -5.31 -10.15 -6.38
N THR A 142 -4.94 -9.22 -7.26
CA THR A 142 -3.91 -8.22 -6.97
C THR A 142 -4.07 -6.98 -7.84
N GLY A 143 -3.43 -5.89 -7.42
CA GLY A 143 -3.28 -4.66 -8.19
C GLY A 143 -4.40 -3.64 -7.97
N ALA A 144 -4.12 -2.40 -8.35
CA ALA A 144 -5.01 -1.27 -8.13
C ALA A 144 -6.38 -1.40 -8.85
N GLY A 145 -6.44 -2.19 -9.93
CA GLY A 145 -7.66 -2.50 -10.67
C GLY A 145 -8.47 -3.66 -10.12
N SER A 146 -8.13 -4.18 -8.94
CA SER A 146 -8.80 -5.32 -8.31
C SER A 146 -9.29 -4.99 -6.88
N PHE A 147 -10.35 -5.67 -6.45
CA PHE A 147 -10.83 -5.65 -5.07
C PHE A 147 -11.39 -7.01 -4.68
N VAL A 148 -11.54 -7.23 -3.37
CA VAL A 148 -12.34 -8.32 -2.80
C VAL A 148 -13.34 -7.75 -1.79
N VAL A 149 -14.41 -8.49 -1.52
CA VAL A 149 -15.36 -8.12 -0.46
C VAL A 149 -14.66 -8.22 0.89
N GLY A 150 -14.86 -7.21 1.74
CA GLY A 150 -14.25 -7.13 3.06
C GLY A 150 -15.04 -7.88 4.15
N PRO A 151 -14.41 -8.19 5.29
CA PRO A 151 -15.05 -8.87 6.42
C PRO A 151 -16.22 -8.06 6.99
N ASP A 152 -17.14 -8.76 7.63
CA ASP A 152 -18.44 -8.29 8.15
C ASP A 152 -19.41 -7.79 7.07
N SER A 153 -19.09 -7.96 5.78
CA SER A 153 -20.05 -7.72 4.70
C SER A 153 -21.11 -8.83 4.65
N VAL A 154 -22.37 -8.48 4.37
CA VAL A 154 -23.47 -9.44 4.21
C VAL A 154 -24.01 -9.42 2.80
N ARG A 155 -24.07 -10.58 2.14
CA ARG A 155 -24.63 -10.69 0.79
C ARG A 155 -26.15 -10.52 0.82
N PRO A 156 -26.75 -9.70 -0.06
CA PRO A 156 -28.20 -9.50 -0.09
C PRO A 156 -28.96 -10.73 -0.60
N ASP A 157 -28.38 -11.50 -1.52
CA ASP A 157 -29.04 -12.66 -2.14
C ASP A 157 -29.22 -13.86 -1.19
N THR A 158 -28.26 -14.06 -0.30
CA THR A 158 -28.11 -15.29 0.49
C THR A 158 -28.09 -15.03 1.99
N GLY A 159 -27.94 -13.78 2.42
CA GLY A 159 -27.74 -13.41 3.83
C GLY A 159 -26.40 -13.88 4.41
N GLN A 160 -25.52 -14.50 3.61
CA GLN A 160 -24.25 -15.02 4.07
C GLN A 160 -23.26 -13.88 4.37
N SER A 161 -22.59 -14.00 5.51
CA SER A 161 -21.59 -13.04 5.98
C SER A 161 -20.18 -13.43 5.53
N TYR A 162 -19.38 -12.43 5.21
CA TYR A 162 -17.93 -12.56 5.07
C TYR A 162 -17.29 -12.44 6.46
N GLU A 163 -16.74 -13.51 7.00
CA GLU A 163 -16.28 -13.52 8.39
C GLU A 163 -14.76 -13.44 8.48
N ALA A 164 -14.25 -12.71 9.48
CA ALA A 164 -12.83 -12.81 9.79
C ALA A 164 -12.50 -14.24 10.25
N ALA A 165 -11.52 -14.87 9.60
CA ALA A 165 -10.97 -16.15 10.00
C ALA A 165 -9.52 -15.91 10.44
N GLY A 166 -9.15 -16.38 11.63
CA GLY A 166 -7.86 -16.04 12.24
C GLY A 166 -7.81 -14.60 12.78
N ALA A 167 -6.66 -13.95 12.63
CA ALA A 167 -6.45 -12.60 13.13
C ALA A 167 -7.24 -11.57 12.31
N PRO A 168 -7.83 -10.53 12.94
CA PRO A 168 -8.48 -9.45 12.22
C PRO A 168 -7.51 -8.74 11.27
N LEU A 169 -8.03 -8.30 10.12
CA LEU A 169 -7.27 -7.52 9.16
C LEU A 169 -6.82 -6.19 9.80
N GLY A 170 -5.54 -6.14 10.16
CA GLY A 170 -4.86 -5.02 10.84
C GLY A 170 -4.20 -4.04 9.87
N PHE A 171 -3.06 -3.44 10.22
CA PHE A 171 -2.36 -2.53 9.29
C PHE A 171 -1.84 -3.27 8.05
N ALA A 172 -2.14 -2.77 6.85
CA ALA A 172 -1.67 -3.38 5.59
C ALA A 172 -0.16 -3.59 5.54
N ALA A 173 0.62 -2.68 6.16
CA ALA A 173 2.08 -2.78 6.23
C ALA A 173 2.58 -3.99 7.05
N ARG A 174 1.75 -4.52 7.96
CA ARG A 174 2.07 -5.64 8.86
C ARG A 174 1.63 -7.00 8.31
N LEU A 175 0.97 -7.04 7.16
CA LEU A 175 0.68 -8.32 6.50
C LEU A 175 1.99 -8.99 6.06
N PRO A 176 2.07 -10.33 6.09
CA PRO A 176 3.20 -11.06 5.53
C PRO A 176 3.35 -10.75 4.04
N ILE A 177 4.58 -10.81 3.55
CA ILE A 177 4.86 -10.66 2.12
C ILE A 177 4.47 -11.96 1.44
N PHE A 178 3.67 -11.88 0.37
CA PHE A 178 3.33 -13.04 -0.46
C PHE A 178 4.62 -13.63 -1.04
N GLN A 179 4.90 -14.87 -0.70
CA GLN A 179 6.00 -15.62 -1.29
C GLN A 179 5.44 -16.37 -2.49
N ALA A 180 6.16 -16.41 -3.58
CA ALA A 180 5.86 -17.33 -4.67
C ALA A 180 7.13 -17.48 -5.46
N THR A 181 7.51 -18.73 -5.70
CA THR A 181 8.61 -19.02 -6.60
C THR A 181 8.10 -18.79 -8.02
N PRO A 182 8.71 -17.88 -8.80
CA PRO A 182 8.42 -17.80 -10.22
C PRO A 182 8.64 -19.17 -10.85
N PRO A 183 7.83 -19.60 -11.83
CA PRO A 183 8.09 -20.84 -12.52
C PRO A 183 9.52 -20.78 -13.05
N GLN A 184 10.29 -21.83 -12.74
CA GLN A 184 11.52 -22.06 -13.48
C GLN A 184 11.12 -22.13 -14.95
N TRP A 185 11.76 -21.30 -15.76
CA TRP A 185 11.46 -21.25 -17.19
C TRP A 185 11.50 -22.67 -17.75
N GLN A 186 10.41 -23.07 -18.40
CA GLN A 186 10.34 -24.35 -19.09
C GLN A 186 10.60 -24.14 -20.59
N PRO A 187 11.34 -25.05 -21.24
CA PRO A 187 11.49 -25.04 -22.69
C PRO A 187 10.12 -24.95 -23.38
N GLY A 188 9.87 -23.88 -24.14
CA GLY A 188 8.60 -23.60 -24.83
C GLY A 188 7.75 -22.47 -24.23
N SER A 189 8.15 -21.89 -23.09
CA SER A 189 7.49 -20.68 -22.54
C SER A 189 7.71 -19.47 -23.47
N LYS A 190 6.70 -18.60 -23.60
CA LYS A 190 6.83 -17.36 -24.41
C LYS A 190 8.02 -16.53 -23.92
N ARG A 191 8.99 -16.34 -24.80
CA ARG A 191 10.17 -15.54 -24.56
C ARG A 191 9.87 -14.05 -24.77
N ALA A 192 10.70 -13.21 -24.15
CA ALA A 192 10.69 -11.78 -24.37
C ALA A 192 11.16 -11.50 -25.79
N GLU A 193 10.22 -11.05 -26.63
CA GLU A 193 10.45 -10.67 -28.03
C GLU A 193 11.56 -9.62 -28.17
N VAL A 194 12.28 -9.67 -29.30
CA VAL A 194 13.25 -8.64 -29.69
C VAL A 194 12.59 -7.26 -29.63
N GLY A 195 13.22 -6.31 -28.92
CA GLY A 195 12.67 -4.97 -28.62
C GLY A 195 12.04 -4.83 -27.23
N LYS A 196 11.57 -5.92 -26.60
CA LYS A 196 11.04 -5.92 -25.22
C LYS A 196 12.03 -6.47 -24.17
N ARG A 197 13.06 -7.19 -24.62
CA ARG A 197 14.10 -7.83 -23.79
C ARG A 197 14.80 -6.89 -22.83
N ASP A 198 15.15 -5.69 -23.28
CA ASP A 198 15.90 -4.73 -22.46
C ASP A 198 15.11 -4.35 -21.21
N ARG A 199 13.84 -3.94 -21.41
CA ARG A 199 12.91 -3.65 -20.32
C ARG A 199 12.66 -4.86 -19.43
N HIS A 200 12.54 -6.05 -20.02
CA HIS A 200 12.37 -7.31 -19.30
C HIS A 200 13.54 -7.58 -18.35
N LEU A 201 14.78 -7.56 -18.86
CA LEU A 201 16.00 -7.79 -18.09
C LEU A 201 16.26 -6.70 -17.06
N PHE A 202 15.93 -5.44 -17.34
CA PHE A 202 15.98 -4.37 -16.32
C PHE A 202 15.04 -4.65 -15.17
N ARG A 203 13.82 -5.12 -15.47
CA ARG A 203 12.84 -5.49 -14.46
C ARG A 203 13.39 -6.64 -13.62
N ARG A 204 13.78 -7.77 -14.24
CA ARG A 204 14.38 -8.93 -13.55
C ARG A 204 15.60 -8.55 -12.70
N GLY A 205 16.44 -7.63 -13.18
CA GLY A 205 17.63 -7.19 -12.45
C GLY A 205 17.31 -6.46 -11.15
N ILE A 206 16.28 -5.60 -11.15
CA ILE A 206 15.79 -4.94 -9.92
C ILE A 206 15.29 -5.99 -8.92
N GLU A 207 14.61 -7.01 -9.42
CA GLU A 207 13.98 -8.06 -8.60
C GLU A 207 15.03 -8.92 -7.90
N LEU A 208 16.03 -9.37 -8.67
CA LEU A 208 17.17 -10.11 -8.17
C LEU A 208 17.98 -9.28 -7.17
N ALA A 209 18.23 -7.99 -7.45
CA ALA A 209 18.98 -7.13 -6.54
C ALA A 209 18.31 -6.92 -5.17
N LEU A 210 17.00 -7.13 -5.04
CA LEU A 210 16.31 -7.04 -3.75
C LEU A 210 16.53 -8.27 -2.86
N VAL A 211 16.87 -9.43 -3.43
CA VAL A 211 16.97 -10.71 -2.72
C VAL A 211 18.37 -11.31 -2.75
N ALA A 212 19.21 -10.93 -3.71
CA ALA A 212 20.57 -11.43 -3.86
C ALA A 212 21.51 -10.84 -2.79
N ASP A 213 22.52 -11.61 -2.45
CA ASP A 213 23.56 -11.27 -1.47
C ASP A 213 24.74 -10.53 -2.13
N SER A 214 24.85 -10.56 -3.46
CA SER A 214 25.90 -9.83 -4.19
C SER A 214 25.51 -9.37 -5.59
N GLU A 215 26.23 -8.36 -6.12
CA GLU A 215 26.11 -7.94 -7.53
C GLU A 215 26.44 -9.09 -8.49
N ALA A 216 27.43 -9.93 -8.14
CA ALA A 216 27.85 -11.06 -8.95
C ALA A 216 26.72 -12.09 -9.11
N GLU A 217 26.01 -12.38 -8.02
CA GLU A 217 24.83 -13.25 -8.04
C GLU A 217 23.71 -12.68 -8.93
N VAL A 218 23.44 -11.37 -8.86
CA VAL A 218 22.48 -10.71 -9.77
C VAL A 218 22.91 -10.85 -11.23
N PHE A 219 24.21 -10.72 -11.50
CA PHE A 219 24.75 -10.87 -12.86
C PHE A 219 24.59 -12.31 -13.37
N ASP A 220 24.99 -13.30 -12.58
CA ASP A 220 24.93 -14.71 -12.97
C ASP A 220 23.48 -15.15 -13.20
N GLU A 221 22.58 -14.77 -12.30
CA GLU A 221 21.14 -15.04 -12.45
C GLU A 221 20.54 -14.30 -13.66
N LEU A 222 20.90 -13.05 -13.92
CA LEU A 222 20.44 -12.36 -15.13
C LEU A 222 20.95 -13.01 -16.43
N CYS A 223 22.15 -13.59 -16.43
CA CYS A 223 22.66 -14.34 -17.58
C CYS A 223 21.80 -15.58 -17.84
N LEU A 224 21.46 -16.34 -16.78
CA LEU A 224 20.53 -17.46 -16.88
C LEU A 224 19.17 -17.01 -17.43
N LEU A 225 18.61 -15.93 -16.88
CA LEU A 225 17.31 -15.42 -17.32
C LEU A 225 17.32 -14.88 -18.75
N ARG A 226 18.44 -14.32 -19.24
CA ARG A 226 18.57 -13.97 -20.65
C ARG A 226 18.44 -15.22 -21.51
N ASP A 227 19.21 -16.26 -21.22
CA ASP A 227 19.30 -17.47 -22.05
C ASP A 227 17.98 -18.26 -22.06
N LEU A 228 17.28 -18.23 -20.93
CA LEU A 228 15.99 -18.88 -20.75
C LEU A 228 14.86 -18.01 -21.32
N GLU A 229 14.70 -16.78 -20.81
CA GLU A 229 13.50 -15.97 -20.98
C GLU A 229 13.52 -15.04 -22.20
N CYS A 230 14.65 -14.83 -22.90
CA CYS A 230 14.71 -13.91 -24.05
C CYS A 230 14.77 -14.63 -25.41
N ASP A 231 14.12 -14.04 -26.42
CA ASP A 231 14.33 -14.46 -27.82
C ASP A 231 15.71 -14.00 -28.30
N ASN A 232 16.39 -14.79 -29.13
CA ASN A 232 17.74 -14.50 -29.65
C ASN A 232 18.68 -14.01 -28.52
N PRO A 233 18.87 -14.80 -27.44
CA PRO A 233 19.68 -14.37 -26.30
C PRO A 233 21.12 -14.01 -26.68
N GLU A 234 21.66 -14.62 -27.74
CA GLU A 234 22.99 -14.38 -28.28
C GLU A 234 23.23 -12.93 -28.74
N SER A 235 22.17 -12.19 -29.09
CA SER A 235 22.27 -10.77 -29.43
C SER A 235 22.29 -9.83 -28.20
N VAL A 236 22.17 -10.37 -26.98
CA VAL A 236 22.31 -9.59 -25.73
C VAL A 236 23.60 -10.00 -25.03
N SER A 237 24.63 -9.15 -25.15
CA SER A 237 25.97 -9.47 -24.67
C SER A 237 26.06 -9.58 -23.14
N ASN A 238 27.02 -10.37 -22.63
CA ASN A 238 27.31 -10.41 -21.18
C ASN A 238 27.69 -9.01 -20.63
N ALA A 239 28.28 -8.14 -21.45
CA ALA A 239 28.60 -6.78 -21.05
C ALA A 239 27.34 -5.96 -20.76
N GLU A 240 26.29 -6.10 -21.57
CA GLU A 240 24.99 -5.47 -21.33
C GLU A 240 24.30 -6.02 -20.07
N ILE A 241 24.35 -7.34 -19.87
CA ILE A 241 23.80 -7.97 -18.66
C ILE A 241 24.52 -7.46 -17.41
N ARG A 242 25.85 -7.40 -17.45
CA ARG A 242 26.67 -6.86 -16.34
C ARG A 242 26.40 -5.39 -16.09
N ALA A 243 26.13 -4.60 -17.12
CA ALA A 243 25.73 -3.19 -16.94
C ALA A 243 24.38 -3.08 -16.23
N LYS A 244 23.41 -3.94 -16.56
CA LYS A 244 22.09 -4.00 -15.90
C LYS A 244 22.18 -4.47 -14.45
N ALA A 245 22.95 -5.52 -14.18
CA ALA A 245 23.20 -6.01 -12.82
C ALA A 245 23.83 -4.92 -11.95
N ARG A 246 24.91 -4.28 -12.43
CA ARG A 246 25.54 -3.12 -11.77
C ARG A 246 24.56 -1.99 -11.51
N TRP A 247 23.74 -1.67 -12.51
CA TRP A 247 22.75 -0.61 -12.36
C TRP A 247 21.74 -0.97 -11.27
N ALA A 248 21.17 -2.17 -11.30
CA ALA A 248 20.17 -2.61 -10.32
C ALA A 248 20.75 -2.65 -8.90
N TRP A 249 21.93 -3.27 -8.74
CA TRP A 249 22.65 -3.35 -7.47
C TRP A 249 22.97 -1.97 -6.90
N ARG A 250 23.53 -1.07 -7.73
CA ARG A 250 23.83 0.31 -7.32
C ARG A 250 22.57 1.08 -6.91
N ASN A 251 21.44 0.86 -7.59
CA ASN A 251 20.19 1.49 -7.20
C ASN A 251 19.61 0.92 -5.91
N ARG A 252 19.81 -0.38 -5.62
CA ARG A 252 19.48 -1.00 -4.34
C ARG A 252 20.32 -0.39 -3.21
N ASP A 253 21.64 -0.34 -3.36
CA ASP A 253 22.56 0.22 -2.34
C ASP A 253 22.28 1.71 -2.08
N ARG A 254 21.90 2.46 -3.12
CA ARG A 254 21.52 3.87 -3.00
C ARG A 254 20.07 4.09 -2.60
N LEU A 255 19.33 3.02 -2.31
CA LEU A 255 17.93 3.07 -1.91
C LEU A 255 17.01 3.77 -2.95
N TYR A 256 17.41 3.74 -4.22
CA TYR A 256 16.69 4.33 -5.35
C TYR A 256 15.71 3.35 -6.01
N VAL A 257 15.64 2.11 -5.55
CA VAL A 257 14.59 1.18 -5.98
C VAL A 257 13.25 1.66 -5.44
N TRP A 258 12.40 2.16 -6.33
CA TRP A 258 11.06 2.65 -5.96
C TRP A 258 10.15 1.48 -5.58
N GLY A 259 9.79 1.39 -4.30
CA GLY A 259 8.85 0.42 -3.72
C GLY A 259 7.51 1.03 -3.33
N GLY A 260 7.11 2.15 -3.96
CA GLY A 260 5.91 2.89 -3.59
C GLY A 260 6.02 3.51 -2.19
N ARG A 261 5.04 3.23 -1.31
CA ARG A 261 5.02 3.75 0.08
C ARG A 261 6.11 3.17 0.99
N ASN A 262 6.74 2.07 0.58
CA ASN A 262 7.85 1.45 1.31
C ASN A 262 9.22 1.97 0.84
N SER A 263 9.23 2.95 -0.08
CA SER A 263 10.49 3.56 -0.52
C SER A 263 11.06 4.38 0.64
N THR A 264 12.30 4.09 0.98
CA THR A 264 13.15 4.98 1.78
C THR A 264 13.42 6.26 1.00
N PHE A 265 13.44 7.40 1.68
CA PHE A 265 13.85 8.67 1.08
C PHE A 265 14.98 9.29 1.90
N ALA A 266 15.96 9.88 1.21
CA ALA A 266 17.06 10.57 1.86
C ALA A 266 16.56 11.90 2.47
N THR A 267 17.05 12.20 3.67
CA THR A 267 16.85 13.51 4.33
C THR A 267 18.17 14.28 4.25
N ASN A 268 18.12 15.55 3.85
CA ASN A 268 19.33 16.36 3.69
C ASN A 268 19.86 16.79 5.07
N ARG A 269 21.16 16.57 5.34
CA ARG A 269 21.81 16.96 6.60
C ARG A 269 21.77 18.46 6.86
N THR A 270 21.93 19.30 5.83
CA THR A 270 21.84 20.77 5.99
C THR A 270 20.43 21.20 6.35
N ALA A 271 19.40 20.51 5.82
CA ALA A 271 18.02 20.73 6.21
C ALA A 271 17.78 20.38 7.69
N THR A 272 18.30 19.23 8.14
CA THR A 272 18.23 18.82 9.55
C THR A 272 18.93 19.84 10.46
N ALA A 273 20.12 20.29 10.08
CA ALA A 273 20.87 21.29 10.84
C ALA A 273 20.13 22.64 10.90
N ALA A 274 19.58 23.12 9.78
CA ALA A 274 18.83 24.37 9.72
C ALA A 274 17.56 24.33 10.58
N LEU A 275 16.88 23.18 10.61
CA LEU A 275 15.75 22.95 11.51
C LEU A 275 16.20 22.96 12.97
N ALA A 276 17.22 22.18 13.33
CA ALA A 276 17.73 22.11 14.71
C ALA A 276 18.18 23.48 15.26
N ALA A 277 18.66 24.38 14.41
CA ALA A 277 19.05 25.73 14.79
C ALA A 277 17.87 26.69 15.04
N HIS A 278 16.66 26.36 14.58
CA HIS A 278 15.49 27.23 14.72
C HIS A 278 14.67 26.85 15.97
N LYS A 279 14.25 27.83 16.77
CA LYS A 279 13.52 27.62 18.05
C LYS A 279 12.26 26.74 17.98
N ASN A 280 11.66 26.64 16.80
CA ASN A 280 10.45 25.83 16.52
C ASN A 280 10.74 24.73 15.47
N GLY A 281 12.01 24.37 15.28
CA GLY A 281 12.45 23.46 14.24
C GLY A 281 12.00 22.02 14.43
N ASP A 282 11.98 21.53 15.67
CA ASP A 282 11.56 20.18 16.01
C ASP A 282 10.13 19.90 15.53
N ASP A 283 9.23 20.88 15.77
CA ASP A 283 7.84 20.82 15.31
C ASP A 283 7.75 20.80 13.78
N ALA A 284 8.55 21.64 13.11
CA ALA A 284 8.55 21.76 11.66
C ALA A 284 9.21 20.57 10.94
N ALA A 285 10.09 19.83 11.62
CA ALA A 285 10.79 18.68 11.05
C ALA A 285 9.83 17.59 10.57
N LEU A 286 8.75 17.33 11.31
CA LEU A 286 7.75 16.35 10.91
C LEU A 286 7.03 16.76 9.61
N LEU A 287 6.66 18.04 9.48
CA LEU A 287 6.07 18.57 8.26
C LEU A 287 7.06 18.46 7.09
N TYR A 288 8.33 18.79 7.30
CA TYR A 288 9.36 18.66 6.28
C TYR A 288 9.52 17.21 5.80
N MET A 289 9.58 16.23 6.70
CA MET A 289 9.67 14.81 6.36
C MET A 289 8.49 14.36 5.48
N VAL A 290 7.27 14.77 5.84
CA VAL A 290 6.06 14.47 5.04
C VAL A 290 6.16 15.08 3.65
N LEU A 291 6.49 16.37 3.55
CA LEU A 291 6.58 17.06 2.26
C LEU A 291 7.72 16.50 1.39
N ASN A 292 8.88 16.20 1.98
CA ASN A 292 10.02 15.60 1.30
C ASN A 292 9.70 14.18 0.80
N GLY A 293 9.03 13.34 1.59
CA GLY A 293 8.56 12.04 1.11
C GLY A 293 7.55 12.13 -0.04
N MET A 294 6.68 13.15 -0.03
CA MET A 294 5.67 13.36 -1.08
C MET A 294 6.23 13.99 -2.37
N HIS A 295 7.22 14.87 -2.26
CA HIS A 295 7.63 15.77 -3.34
C HIS A 295 9.13 15.79 -3.62
N GLY A 296 9.98 15.33 -2.70
CA GLY A 296 11.45 15.38 -2.81
C GLY A 296 12.02 14.60 -4.01
N HIS A 297 11.32 13.56 -4.47
CA HIS A 297 11.68 12.82 -5.69
C HIS A 297 11.41 13.59 -7.00
N ARG A 298 10.80 14.78 -6.94
CA ARG A 298 10.53 15.65 -8.10
C ARG A 298 11.07 17.06 -7.81
N PRO A 299 12.37 17.30 -8.05
CA PRO A 299 12.97 18.61 -7.86
C PRO A 299 12.19 19.72 -8.57
N GLY A 300 11.99 20.85 -7.91
CA GLY A 300 11.28 22.01 -8.47
C GLY A 300 9.76 21.86 -8.60
N LYS A 301 9.18 20.72 -8.21
CA LYS A 301 7.72 20.53 -8.27
C LYS A 301 6.99 21.57 -7.41
N LEU A 302 6.02 22.22 -8.03
CA LEU A 302 5.10 23.15 -7.37
C LEU A 302 3.97 22.38 -6.67
N PHE A 303 3.65 22.76 -5.44
CA PHE A 303 2.55 22.18 -4.68
C PHE A 303 1.95 23.19 -3.70
N THR A 304 0.78 22.86 -3.15
CA THR A 304 0.11 23.67 -2.13
C THR A 304 0.14 22.91 -0.80
N VAL A 305 0.31 23.63 0.29
CA VAL A 305 0.19 23.07 1.64
C VAL A 305 -1.18 23.43 2.19
N VAL A 306 -2.07 22.44 2.26
CA VAL A 306 -3.44 22.61 2.79
C VAL A 306 -3.55 21.79 4.06
N ALA A 307 -3.54 22.47 5.22
CA ALA A 307 -3.46 21.83 6.53
C ALA A 307 -4.58 20.80 6.76
N GLN A 308 -5.84 21.15 6.46
CA GLN A 308 -6.97 20.21 6.56
C GLN A 308 -6.73 18.96 5.69
N GLY A 309 -6.24 19.15 4.46
CA GLY A 309 -5.98 18.04 3.55
C GLY A 309 -4.84 17.12 3.99
N LEU A 310 -3.88 17.59 4.80
CA LEU A 310 -2.83 16.76 5.39
C LEU A 310 -3.37 15.94 6.58
N ILE A 311 -4.24 16.55 7.38
CA ILE A 311 -4.91 15.90 8.52
C ILE A 311 -5.86 14.80 8.01
N ASP A 312 -6.75 15.14 7.07
CA ASP A 312 -7.77 14.22 6.52
C ASP A 312 -7.15 13.01 5.82
N LYS A 313 -5.94 13.17 5.26
CA LYS A 313 -5.20 12.10 4.60
C LYS A 313 -4.32 11.28 5.55
N GLY A 314 -4.38 11.58 6.85
CA GLY A 314 -3.60 10.88 7.88
C GLY A 314 -2.09 11.12 7.79
N HIS A 315 -1.65 12.17 7.09
CA HIS A 315 -0.22 12.53 7.05
C HIS A 315 0.23 13.18 8.36
N LEU A 316 -0.63 13.99 8.97
CA LEU A 316 -0.39 14.68 10.24
C LEU A 316 -1.66 14.67 11.12
N PRO A 317 -2.23 13.50 11.46
CA PRO A 317 -3.58 13.39 12.02
C PRO A 317 -3.71 14.00 13.42
N LEU A 318 -2.60 14.11 14.16
CA LEU A 318 -2.57 14.66 15.52
C LEU A 318 -2.19 16.15 15.57
N GLN A 319 -1.92 16.77 14.42
CA GLN A 319 -1.51 18.18 14.34
C GLN A 319 -2.72 19.09 14.11
N SER A 320 -2.72 20.27 14.75
CA SER A 320 -3.73 21.29 14.49
C SER A 320 -3.41 22.08 13.21
N LYS A 321 -4.44 22.67 12.59
CA LYS A 321 -4.25 23.53 11.40
C LYS A 321 -3.28 24.67 11.66
N SER A 322 -3.41 25.32 12.81
CA SER A 322 -2.57 26.44 13.22
C SER A 322 -1.11 26.02 13.39
N ARG A 323 -0.87 24.83 13.96
CA ARG A 323 0.47 24.25 14.09
C ARG A 323 1.09 24.01 12.72
N ILE A 324 0.38 23.34 11.81
CA ILE A 324 0.86 23.10 10.44
C ILE A 324 1.22 24.41 9.73
N TYR A 325 0.38 25.45 9.79
CA TYR A 325 0.69 26.72 9.13
C TYR A 325 1.86 27.47 9.78
N ARG A 326 2.00 27.39 11.11
CA ARG A 326 3.18 27.91 11.80
C ARG A 326 4.43 27.17 11.36
N ASP A 327 4.36 25.85 11.24
CA ASP A 327 5.48 25.01 10.81
C ASP A 327 5.85 25.30 9.34
N VAL A 328 4.87 25.59 8.46
CA VAL A 328 5.13 26.12 7.11
C VAL A 328 5.95 27.40 7.16
N LEU A 329 5.62 28.34 8.06
CA LEU A 329 6.38 29.58 8.20
C LEU A 329 7.81 29.31 8.67
N VAL A 330 8.01 28.34 9.58
CA VAL A 330 9.35 27.88 9.98
C VAL A 330 10.12 27.33 8.79
N LEU A 331 9.52 26.43 8.02
CA LEU A 331 10.16 25.85 6.83
C LEU A 331 10.52 26.90 5.78
N VAL A 332 9.71 27.95 5.64
CA VAL A 332 10.04 29.11 4.80
C VAL A 332 11.20 29.91 5.37
N ALA A 333 11.19 30.18 6.68
CA ALA A 333 12.24 30.94 7.36
C ALA A 333 13.61 30.25 7.29
N VAL A 334 13.65 28.92 7.38
CA VAL A 334 14.90 28.14 7.28
C VAL A 334 15.27 27.75 5.83
N GLY A 335 14.58 28.29 4.83
CA GLY A 335 14.91 28.07 3.41
C GLY A 335 14.56 26.68 2.86
N LEU A 336 13.77 25.88 3.57
CA LEU A 336 13.34 24.53 3.12
C LEU A 336 12.06 24.55 2.29
N LEU A 337 11.29 25.63 2.37
CA LEU A 337 10.19 25.94 1.47
C LEU A 337 10.36 27.33 0.89
N GLN A 338 10.11 27.48 -0.40
CA GLN A 338 10.00 28.78 -1.05
C GLN A 338 8.56 29.02 -1.47
N VAL A 339 8.03 30.21 -1.16
CA VAL A 339 6.73 30.65 -1.67
C VAL A 339 6.91 31.12 -3.11
N VAL A 340 6.39 30.35 -4.07
CA VAL A 340 6.47 30.68 -5.51
C VAL A 340 5.32 31.59 -5.91
N ARG A 341 4.14 31.39 -5.32
CA ARG A 341 2.97 32.26 -5.56
C ARG A 341 2.18 32.42 -4.28
N ARG A 342 1.91 33.67 -3.88
CA ARG A 342 0.99 33.96 -2.78
C ARG A 342 -0.45 33.82 -3.27
N GLY A 343 -1.23 33.04 -2.52
CA GLY A 343 -2.66 32.87 -2.76
C GLY A 343 -3.46 34.06 -2.21
N ARG A 344 -4.64 34.29 -2.77
CA ARG A 344 -5.56 35.34 -2.33
C ARG A 344 -6.55 34.79 -1.32
N ARG A 345 -6.50 35.30 -0.09
CA ARG A 345 -7.39 34.89 1.01
C ARG A 345 -8.87 35.13 0.68
N SER A 346 -9.19 36.20 -0.04
CA SER A 346 -10.55 36.52 -0.50
C SER A 346 -11.11 35.50 -1.50
N GLN A 347 -10.26 34.83 -2.27
CA GLN A 347 -10.65 33.85 -3.29
C GLN A 347 -10.41 32.40 -2.84
N LYS A 348 -10.09 32.18 -1.56
CA LYS A 348 -9.73 30.86 -0.99
C LYS A 348 -8.59 30.16 -1.75
N GLU A 349 -7.73 30.92 -2.41
CA GLU A 349 -6.59 30.36 -3.13
C GLU A 349 -5.43 30.11 -2.16
N PRO A 350 -4.89 28.88 -2.09
CA PRO A 350 -3.74 28.58 -1.25
C PRO A 350 -2.45 29.12 -1.89
N ASN A 351 -1.47 29.41 -1.03
CA ASN A 351 -0.09 29.65 -1.47
C ASN A 351 0.46 28.42 -2.21
N VAL A 352 1.28 28.68 -3.22
CA VAL A 352 2.03 27.66 -3.96
C VAL A 352 3.47 27.72 -3.51
N TYR A 353 4.01 26.56 -3.18
CA TYR A 353 5.35 26.36 -2.65
C TYR A 353 6.15 25.43 -3.54
N ARG A 354 7.47 25.45 -3.36
CA ARG A 354 8.39 24.39 -3.79
C ARG A 354 9.31 24.02 -2.62
N LEU A 355 9.78 22.78 -2.61
CA LEU A 355 10.87 22.37 -1.71
C LEU A 355 12.17 23.00 -2.19
N CYS A 356 12.97 23.45 -1.22
CA CYS A 356 14.31 23.98 -1.44
C CYS A 356 15.31 23.28 -0.52
N LEU A 357 16.59 23.53 -0.76
CA LEU A 357 17.65 23.30 0.20
C LEU A 357 18.02 24.66 0.81
N PRO A 358 18.48 24.70 2.07
CA PRO A 358 18.98 25.95 2.65
C PRO A 358 20.13 26.43 1.76
N ASP A 359 20.05 27.67 1.26
CA ASP A 359 21.14 28.26 0.48
C ASP A 359 22.41 28.28 1.33
N GLN A 360 23.53 27.81 0.75
CA GLN A 360 24.85 28.04 1.33
C GLN A 360 25.42 29.41 0.93
N SER A 361 24.68 30.20 0.17
CA SER A 361 25.07 31.52 -0.30
C SER A 361 24.57 32.62 0.63
N GLU A 362 25.33 32.86 1.69
CA GLU A 362 25.54 34.20 2.30
C GLU A 362 26.64 34.07 3.37
N LYS A 363 27.87 33.85 2.91
CA LYS A 363 29.12 34.24 3.57
C LYS A 363 30.14 34.67 2.50
N GLU A 364 29.77 35.67 1.71
CA GLU A 364 30.75 36.59 1.14
C GLU A 364 30.50 37.94 1.84
N GLU A 365 31.10 38.08 3.02
CA GLU A 365 31.47 39.39 3.55
C GLU A 365 32.76 39.80 2.85
N VAL A 366 32.69 40.83 2.00
CA VAL A 366 33.60 41.99 2.03
C VAL A 366 32.78 43.23 1.70
#